data_AF-A0A6I1JVR9-F1
#
_entry.id   AF-A0A6I1JVR9-F1
#
_cell.length_a   1.000
_cell.length_b   1.000
_cell.length_c   1.000
_cell.angle_alpha   90.00
_cell.angle_beta   90.00
_cell.angle_gamma   90.00
#
_symmetry.space_group_name_H-M   'P 1'
#
loop_
_entity.id
_entity.type
_entity.pdbx_description
1 polymer ?
#
loop_
_entity_poly.entity_id
_entity_poly.type
_entity_poly.pdbx_seq_one_letter_code
_entity_poly.pdbx_strand_id
1 'polypeptide(L)'
;MMEHRIGNSIAGHGGMLSPMPPPDKRRNGRQHFREYFPPLAFLSSVPPTAHLVIAYNAGNGLFNALNDWAHKIFSPATYECRLCHFTYGLTGMLRPWKAFLESVPHGKRFLHRNEFHRAYPAVRVRLPAILAVRGESVFLLVSAGELEALGSLDQLIALMRERLALWDEGRLEPLPAAVSGSVGVPHP
;
A
#
# COMPACT_ATOMS: atom_id res chain seq x y z
N MET A 1 35.65 62.47 17.48
CA MET A 1 35.40 61.26 16.67
C MET A 1 33.94 60.89 16.87
N MET A 2 33.06 61.17 15.90
CA MET A 2 32.65 60.26 14.81
C MET A 2 32.07 58.95 15.38
N GLU A 3 30.91 58.41 15.03
CA GLU A 3 29.84 58.74 14.07
C GLU A 3 28.61 57.85 14.39
N HIS A 4 27.49 58.16 13.73
CA HIS A 4 26.18 57.52 13.65
C HIS A 4 26.07 55.97 13.62
N ARG A 5 24.98 55.40 14.19
CA ARG A 5 23.85 54.75 13.45
C ARG A 5 22.78 54.12 14.36
N ILE A 6 21.53 54.59 14.17
CA ILE A 6 20.23 53.91 13.98
C ILE A 6 20.07 52.47 14.49
N GLY A 7 19.04 52.24 15.31
CA GLY A 7 18.49 50.91 15.64
C GLY A 7 17.08 50.97 16.25
N ASN A 8 16.10 50.61 15.42
CA ASN A 8 14.65 50.62 15.62
C ASN A 8 14.16 49.84 16.86
N SER A 9 13.23 50.41 17.65
CA SER A 9 12.56 49.73 18.77
C SER A 9 11.06 49.62 18.47
N ILE A 10 10.62 48.41 18.12
CA ILE A 10 9.20 48.08 17.94
C ILE A 10 8.72 47.30 19.16
N ALA A 11 7.76 47.90 19.85
CA ALA A 11 7.08 47.37 21.02
C ALA A 11 6.28 46.11 20.67
N GLY A 12 6.41 45.09 21.53
CA GLY A 12 5.57 43.91 21.50
C GLY A 12 4.16 44.22 22.01
N HIS A 13 3.14 43.90 21.21
CA HIS A 13 1.77 43.80 21.66
C HIS A 13 1.47 42.33 21.99
N GLY A 14 1.50 42.00 23.28
CA GLY A 14 0.88 40.79 23.81
C GLY A 14 -0.64 40.95 23.79
N GLY A 15 -1.31 40.20 22.92
CA GLY A 15 -2.78 40.11 22.91
C GLY A 15 -3.27 39.23 24.06
N MET A 16 -3.83 39.86 25.10
CA MET A 16 -4.69 39.21 26.08
C MET A 16 -5.98 38.74 25.40
N LEU A 17 -6.18 37.43 25.28
CA LEU A 17 -7.46 36.83 24.92
C LEU A 17 -8.45 37.04 26.08
N SER A 18 -9.46 37.87 25.87
CA SER A 18 -10.60 37.98 26.80
C SER A 18 -11.43 36.69 26.79
N PRO A 19 -11.93 36.22 27.96
CA PRO A 19 -12.73 35.01 28.05
C PRO A 19 -14.13 35.19 27.44
N MET A 20 -14.63 34.13 26.78
CA MET A 20 -15.98 34.04 26.22
C MET A 20 -17.07 34.22 27.29
N PRO A 21 -18.19 34.89 26.97
CA PRO A 21 -19.35 34.95 27.86
C PRO A 21 -20.12 33.61 27.90
N PRO A 22 -20.74 33.26 29.04
CA PRO A 22 -21.53 32.03 29.16
C PRO A 22 -22.86 32.11 28.38
N PRO A 23 -23.42 30.96 27.96
CA PRO A 23 -24.62 30.92 27.12
C PRO A 23 -25.88 31.39 27.86
N ASP A 24 -26.64 32.25 27.18
CA ASP A 24 -27.91 32.82 27.59
C ASP A 24 -29.00 31.73 27.72
N LYS A 25 -29.64 31.65 28.89
CA LYS A 25 -30.72 30.71 29.23
C LYS A 25 -32.11 31.34 29.11
N ARG A 26 -32.36 32.20 28.12
CA ARG A 26 -33.72 32.65 27.78
C ARG A 26 -33.97 32.71 26.29
N ARG A 27 -34.28 31.55 25.68
CA ARG A 27 -35.15 31.53 24.50
C ARG A 27 -36.00 30.26 24.43
N ASN A 28 -37.23 30.40 24.89
CA ASN A 28 -38.34 29.52 24.56
C ASN A 28 -38.79 29.85 23.13
N GLY A 29 -38.87 28.87 22.24
CA GLY A 29 -39.37 29.10 20.88
C GLY A 29 -38.94 28.02 19.90
N ARG A 30 -39.87 27.10 19.62
CA ARG A 30 -39.85 26.14 18.51
C ARG A 30 -39.20 26.74 17.26
N GLN A 31 -38.03 26.25 16.89
CA GLN A 31 -37.51 26.36 15.52
C GLN A 31 -36.85 25.03 15.19
N HIS A 32 -37.25 24.50 14.03
CA HIS A 32 -36.96 23.16 13.54
C HIS A 32 -35.54 22.69 13.83
N PHE A 33 -35.42 21.49 14.39
CA PHE A 33 -34.27 20.63 14.13
C PHE A 33 -34.20 20.46 12.61
N ARG A 34 -33.40 21.30 11.97
CA ARG A 34 -32.94 21.04 10.61
C ARG A 34 -31.92 19.92 10.76
N GLU A 35 -32.43 18.70 10.83
CA GLU A 35 -31.63 17.50 10.66
C GLU A 35 -30.81 17.72 9.39
N TYR A 36 -29.50 17.82 9.57
CA TYR A 36 -28.58 17.88 8.47
C TYR A 36 -28.49 16.45 7.91
N PHE A 37 -29.50 16.04 7.14
CA PHE A 37 -29.40 14.89 6.26
C PHE A 37 -28.75 15.38 4.97
N PRO A 38 -27.46 15.08 4.72
CA PRO A 38 -26.91 15.32 3.40
C PRO A 38 -27.71 14.52 2.37
N PRO A 39 -27.94 15.06 1.16
CA PRO A 39 -28.62 14.32 0.10
C PRO A 39 -27.90 12.99 -0.16
N LEU A 40 -28.69 11.92 -0.26
CA LEU A 40 -28.28 10.54 -0.58
C LEU A 40 -27.82 10.41 -2.04
N ALA A 41 -26.91 11.27 -2.46
CA ALA A 41 -26.38 11.33 -3.82
C ALA A 41 -24.85 11.39 -3.81
N PHE A 42 -24.18 10.60 -2.96
CA PHE A 42 -22.86 10.05 -3.30
C PHE A 42 -22.48 8.87 -2.40
N LEU A 43 -23.33 7.84 -2.36
CA LEU A 43 -22.86 6.49 -2.04
C LEU A 43 -22.11 5.96 -3.27
N SER A 44 -20.88 6.41 -3.48
CA SER A 44 -19.90 5.79 -4.38
C SER A 44 -18.50 6.29 -4.04
N SER A 45 -18.07 6.02 -2.81
CA SER A 45 -16.65 5.82 -2.58
C SER A 45 -16.54 4.67 -1.60
N VAL A 46 -16.58 3.45 -2.14
CA VAL A 46 -15.80 2.37 -1.52
C VAL A 46 -14.45 3.01 -1.22
N PRO A 47 -13.99 3.10 0.05
CA PRO A 47 -12.68 3.67 0.33
C PRO A 47 -11.71 2.94 -0.61
N PRO A 48 -10.84 3.61 -1.35
CA PRO A 48 -9.90 2.90 -2.20
C PRO A 48 -9.14 1.97 -1.25
N THR A 49 -9.41 0.66 -1.36
CA THR A 49 -8.89 -0.35 -0.47
C THR A 49 -7.42 -0.53 -0.83
N ALA A 50 -6.62 0.47 -0.45
CA ALA A 50 -5.21 0.54 -0.75
C ALA A 50 -4.51 -0.60 -0.02
N HIS A 51 -3.98 -1.55 -0.78
CA HIS A 51 -3.29 -2.70 -0.21
C HIS A 51 -2.17 -3.18 -1.11
N LEU A 52 -1.22 -3.87 -0.48
CA LEU A 52 -0.15 -4.57 -1.13
C LEU A 52 -0.54 -6.02 -1.39
N VAL A 53 -0.08 -6.53 -2.52
CA VAL A 53 -0.17 -7.95 -2.88
C VAL A 53 1.25 -8.47 -3.05
N ILE A 54 1.65 -9.35 -2.14
CA ILE A 54 2.93 -10.05 -2.17
C ILE A 54 2.64 -11.42 -2.80
N ALA A 55 2.96 -11.54 -4.09
CA ALA A 55 2.65 -12.72 -4.89
C ALA A 55 3.91 -13.60 -5.05
N TYR A 56 3.89 -14.78 -4.43
CA TYR A 56 4.99 -15.73 -4.47
C TYR A 56 4.86 -16.66 -5.69
N ASN A 57 5.99 -17.02 -6.30
CA ASN A 57 6.04 -18.10 -7.30
C ASN A 57 6.18 -19.46 -6.60
N ALA A 58 5.21 -19.79 -5.75
CA ALA A 58 5.14 -21.05 -5.02
C ALA A 58 3.77 -21.72 -5.24
N GLY A 59 3.74 -23.05 -5.23
CA GLY A 59 2.50 -23.80 -5.19
C GLY A 59 1.85 -23.75 -3.80
N ASN A 60 0.53 -23.96 -3.72
CA ASN A 60 -0.24 -23.92 -2.47
C ASN A 60 0.26 -24.87 -1.36
N GLY A 61 1.09 -25.87 -1.69
CA GLY A 61 1.67 -26.80 -0.74
C GLY A 61 2.96 -26.31 -0.07
N LEU A 62 3.67 -25.31 -0.61
CA LEU A 62 5.03 -25.01 -0.16
C LEU A 62 5.08 -24.35 1.23
N PHE A 63 4.18 -23.42 1.53
CA PHE A 63 4.15 -22.76 2.85
C PHE A 63 3.49 -23.60 3.95
N ASN A 64 2.51 -24.44 3.60
CA ASN A 64 1.97 -25.43 4.54
C ASN A 64 2.99 -26.54 4.85
N ALA A 65 3.87 -26.86 3.88
CA ALA A 65 4.95 -27.81 4.06
C ALA A 65 6.16 -27.23 4.81
N LEU A 66 6.41 -25.92 4.79
CA LEU A 66 7.55 -25.32 5.50
C LEU A 66 7.53 -25.57 7.03
N ASN A 67 6.35 -25.76 7.61
CA ASN A 67 6.24 -26.19 9.02
C ASN A 67 6.57 -27.68 9.24
N ASP A 68 6.53 -28.50 8.19
CA ASP A 68 6.55 -29.97 8.27
C ASP A 68 7.74 -30.61 7.51
N TRP A 69 8.61 -29.80 6.89
CA TRP A 69 9.62 -30.26 5.91
C TRP A 69 11.07 -29.88 6.23
N ALA A 70 11.41 -29.59 7.49
CA ALA A 70 12.82 -29.52 7.89
C ALA A 70 13.59 -30.86 7.71
N HIS A 71 12.89 -31.96 7.43
CA HIS A 71 13.46 -33.31 7.27
C HIS A 71 13.12 -34.02 5.95
N LYS A 72 12.37 -33.41 5.02
CA LYS A 72 12.12 -34.02 3.69
C LYS A 72 12.92 -33.29 2.62
N ILE A 73 14.20 -33.60 2.68
CA ILE A 73 15.21 -33.45 1.64
C ILE A 73 14.58 -33.63 0.24
N PHE A 74 14.83 -32.62 -0.61
CA PHE A 74 14.85 -32.70 -2.08
C PHE A 74 13.51 -32.88 -2.83
N SER A 75 12.99 -31.77 -3.34
CA SER A 75 12.62 -31.70 -4.76
C SER A 75 13.35 -30.51 -5.41
N PRO A 76 14.55 -30.71 -6.00
CA PRO A 76 15.43 -29.64 -6.48
C PRO A 76 15.03 -29.02 -7.83
N ALA A 77 13.73 -29.00 -8.18
CA ALA A 77 13.32 -28.56 -9.52
C ALA A 77 12.05 -27.69 -9.57
N THR A 78 11.35 -27.48 -8.46
CA THR A 78 10.14 -26.65 -8.47
C THR A 78 10.41 -25.29 -7.85
N TYR A 79 11.11 -24.46 -8.62
CA TYR A 79 11.26 -23.00 -8.53
C TYR A 79 11.72 -22.45 -7.18
N GLU A 80 13.01 -22.09 -7.11
CA GLU A 80 13.51 -21.16 -6.10
C GLU A 80 12.79 -19.82 -6.25
N CYS A 81 11.74 -19.64 -5.46
CA CYS A 81 11.06 -18.37 -5.33
C CYS A 81 12.04 -17.38 -4.67
N ARG A 82 12.70 -16.53 -5.46
CA ARG A 82 13.69 -15.58 -4.93
C ARG A 82 13.13 -14.62 -3.89
N LEU A 83 11.86 -14.23 -4.01
CA LEU A 83 11.18 -13.48 -2.96
C LEU A 83 11.08 -14.27 -1.65
N CYS A 84 10.83 -15.58 -1.72
CA CYS A 84 10.78 -16.46 -0.55
C CYS A 84 12.17 -16.55 0.12
N HIS A 85 13.24 -16.63 -0.68
CA HIS A 85 14.62 -16.62 -0.19
C HIS A 85 14.95 -15.35 0.61
N PHE A 86 14.50 -14.18 0.16
CA PHE A 86 14.72 -12.93 0.88
C PHE A 86 13.86 -12.76 2.14
N THR A 87 12.71 -13.44 2.23
CA THR A 87 11.68 -13.08 3.21
C THR A 87 11.42 -14.15 4.26
N TYR A 88 11.87 -15.39 4.06
CA TYR A 88 11.70 -16.52 4.99
C TYR A 88 13.02 -17.22 5.32
N GLY A 89 13.15 -17.65 6.57
CA GLY A 89 14.18 -18.57 7.05
C GLY A 89 13.57 -19.86 7.59
N LEU A 90 14.38 -20.70 8.24
CA LEU A 90 14.00 -22.01 8.77
C LEU A 90 12.78 -22.00 9.71
N THR A 91 12.56 -20.89 10.41
CA THR A 91 11.51 -20.74 11.43
C THR A 91 10.38 -19.81 11.01
N GLY A 92 10.34 -19.38 9.75
CA GLY A 92 9.30 -18.50 9.21
C GLY A 92 9.82 -17.17 8.69
N MET A 93 8.94 -16.15 8.67
CA MET A 93 9.24 -14.85 8.08
C MET A 93 10.37 -14.13 8.85
N LEU A 94 11.38 -13.65 8.13
CA LEU A 94 12.51 -12.95 8.72
C LEU A 94 12.06 -11.68 9.45
N ARG A 95 12.56 -11.47 10.67
CA ARG A 95 12.17 -10.33 11.53
C ARG A 95 12.33 -8.97 10.85
N PRO A 96 13.42 -8.67 10.10
CA PRO A 96 13.55 -7.37 9.43
C PRO A 96 12.47 -7.15 8.36
N TRP A 97 12.13 -8.19 7.60
CA TRP A 97 11.06 -8.11 6.60
C TRP A 97 9.69 -7.91 7.25
N LYS A 98 9.39 -8.68 8.30
CA LYS A 98 8.14 -8.53 9.06
C LYS A 98 8.00 -7.12 9.64
N ALA A 99 9.04 -6.61 10.29
CA ALA A 99 9.05 -5.26 10.86
C ALA A 99 8.86 -4.18 9.78
N PHE A 100 9.49 -4.35 8.61
CA PHE A 100 9.26 -3.47 7.47
C PHE A 100 7.79 -3.48 7.03
N LEU A 101 7.21 -4.67 6.81
CA LEU A 101 5.82 -4.78 6.40
C LEU A 101 4.87 -4.17 7.43
N GLU A 102 5.09 -4.38 8.73
CA GLU A 102 4.30 -3.76 9.80
C GLU A 102 4.37 -2.24 9.79
N SER A 103 5.50 -1.65 9.37
CA SER A 103 5.66 -0.19 9.24
C SER A 103 4.91 0.43 8.07
N VAL A 104 4.51 -0.36 7.06
CA VAL A 104 3.75 0.14 5.90
C VAL A 104 2.27 0.30 6.29
N PRO A 105 1.65 1.49 6.09
CA PRO A 105 0.27 1.77 6.55
C PRO A 105 -0.82 1.11 5.69
N HIS A 106 -0.45 0.42 4.62
CA HIS A 106 -1.36 -0.25 3.70
C HIS A 106 -1.68 -1.68 4.15
N GLY A 107 -2.86 -2.20 3.82
CA GLY A 107 -3.19 -3.61 4.01
C GLY A 107 -2.24 -4.51 3.23
N LYS A 108 -2.07 -5.78 3.62
CA LYS A 108 -1.21 -6.73 2.91
C LYS A 108 -1.95 -8.02 2.64
N ARG A 109 -1.80 -8.54 1.43
CA ARG A 109 -2.28 -9.85 1.01
C ARG A 109 -1.09 -10.66 0.52
N PHE A 110 -0.93 -11.85 1.07
CA PHE A 110 0.08 -12.81 0.66
C PHE A 110 -0.62 -13.87 -0.17
N LEU A 111 -0.21 -14.03 -1.43
CA LEU A 111 -0.85 -14.96 -2.36
C LEU A 111 0.20 -15.88 -2.97
N HIS A 112 -0.12 -17.17 -3.05
CA HIS A 112 0.60 -18.12 -3.89
C HIS A 112 0.24 -17.92 -5.36
N ARG A 113 1.02 -18.52 -6.27
CA ARG A 113 0.85 -18.37 -7.72
C ARG A 113 -0.60 -18.57 -8.18
N ASN A 114 -1.23 -19.67 -7.75
CA ASN A 114 -2.60 -19.98 -8.16
C ASN A 114 -3.63 -19.02 -7.55
N GLU A 115 -3.43 -18.61 -6.29
CA GLU A 115 -4.28 -17.64 -5.62
C GLU A 115 -4.21 -16.26 -6.30
N PHE A 116 -3.00 -15.85 -6.70
CA PHE A 116 -2.78 -14.63 -7.46
C PHE A 116 -3.51 -14.67 -8.79
N HIS A 117 -3.34 -15.73 -9.60
CA HIS A 117 -4.01 -15.85 -10.89
C HIS A 117 -5.55 -15.91 -10.77
N ARG A 118 -6.08 -16.49 -9.69
CA ARG A 118 -7.53 -16.48 -9.43
C ARG A 118 -8.03 -15.10 -8.98
N ALA A 119 -7.28 -14.41 -8.13
CA ALA A 119 -7.68 -13.11 -7.59
C ALA A 119 -7.50 -11.96 -8.61
N TYR A 120 -6.52 -12.09 -9.51
CA TYR A 120 -6.16 -11.07 -10.50
C TYR A 120 -6.00 -11.67 -11.91
N PRO A 121 -7.06 -12.23 -12.51
CA PRO A 121 -6.99 -12.96 -13.79
C PRO A 121 -6.58 -12.07 -14.98
N ALA A 122 -6.88 -10.77 -14.90
CA ALA A 122 -6.51 -9.77 -15.91
C ALA A 122 -5.03 -9.33 -15.79
N VAL A 123 -4.37 -9.56 -14.67
CA VAL A 123 -3.01 -9.07 -14.44
C VAL A 123 -1.99 -10.07 -14.97
N ARG A 124 -1.25 -9.66 -16.01
CA ARG A 124 -0.21 -10.47 -16.67
C ARG A 124 1.18 -10.00 -16.24
N VAL A 125 1.66 -10.50 -15.11
CA VAL A 125 3.03 -10.27 -14.62
C VAL A 125 3.76 -11.59 -14.38
N ARG A 126 5.08 -11.59 -14.54
CA ARG A 126 5.91 -12.73 -14.11
C ARG A 126 5.98 -12.75 -12.57
N LEU A 127 5.80 -13.93 -11.99
CA LEU A 127 5.97 -14.15 -10.55
C LEU A 127 7.39 -14.66 -10.24
N PRO A 128 7.93 -14.39 -9.03
CA PRO A 128 7.31 -13.64 -7.93
C PRO A 128 7.21 -12.14 -8.23
N ALA A 129 6.25 -11.45 -7.61
CA ALA A 129 6.05 -10.01 -7.78
C ALA A 129 5.43 -9.36 -6.54
N ILE A 130 5.69 -8.07 -6.36
CA ILE A 130 5.02 -7.24 -5.35
C ILE A 130 4.24 -6.15 -6.07
N LEU A 131 2.95 -6.06 -5.77
CA LEU A 131 2.02 -5.13 -6.39
C LEU A 131 1.35 -4.26 -5.34
N ALA A 132 0.87 -3.11 -5.77
CA ALA A 132 -0.02 -2.26 -5.00
C ALA A 132 -1.37 -2.16 -5.72
N VAL A 133 -2.45 -2.04 -4.96
CA VAL A 133 -3.81 -1.96 -5.49
C VAL A 133 -4.47 -0.73 -4.90
N ARG A 134 -5.07 0.12 -5.74
CA ARG A 134 -5.86 1.29 -5.33
C ARG A 134 -7.17 1.30 -6.12
N GLY A 135 -8.27 0.94 -5.48
CA GLY A 135 -9.53 0.71 -6.18
C GLY A 135 -9.39 -0.46 -7.16
N GLU A 136 -9.71 -0.23 -8.43
CA GLU A 136 -9.57 -1.23 -9.51
C GLU A 136 -8.16 -1.24 -10.15
N SER A 137 -7.35 -0.23 -9.85
CA SER A 137 -6.02 -0.07 -10.44
C SER A 137 -4.99 -0.92 -9.70
N VAL A 138 -4.20 -1.66 -10.47
CA VAL A 138 -3.10 -2.49 -9.98
C VAL A 138 -1.78 -1.92 -10.48
N PHE A 139 -0.80 -1.76 -9.60
CA PHE A 139 0.50 -1.16 -9.89
C PHE A 139 1.59 -2.19 -9.58
N LEU A 140 2.56 -2.34 -10.48
CA LEU A 140 3.72 -3.20 -10.24
C LEU A 140 4.76 -2.41 -9.44
N LEU A 141 5.01 -2.80 -8.19
CA LEU A 141 6.06 -2.19 -7.39
C LEU A 141 7.42 -2.83 -7.68
N VAL A 142 7.46 -4.17 -7.64
CA VAL A 142 8.68 -4.93 -7.86
C VAL A 142 8.37 -6.14 -8.74
N SER A 143 9.06 -6.23 -9.87
CA SER A 143 8.97 -7.33 -10.82
C SER A 143 9.84 -8.52 -10.44
N ALA A 144 9.56 -9.68 -11.04
CA ALA A 144 10.43 -10.85 -10.92
C ALA A 144 11.87 -10.55 -11.38
N GLY A 145 12.05 -9.76 -12.46
CA GLY A 145 13.38 -9.42 -12.97
C GLY A 145 14.19 -8.57 -11.98
N GLU A 146 13.56 -7.61 -11.33
CA GLU A 146 14.19 -6.82 -10.27
C GLU A 146 14.52 -7.71 -9.07
N LEU A 147 13.62 -8.59 -8.65
CA LEU A 147 13.87 -9.55 -7.57
C LEU A 147 15.08 -10.45 -7.85
N GLU A 148 15.24 -10.92 -9.09
CA GLU A 148 16.40 -11.73 -9.50
C GLU A 148 17.72 -10.96 -9.46
N ALA A 149 17.70 -9.65 -9.67
CA ALA A 149 18.88 -8.79 -9.66
C ALA A 149 19.30 -8.35 -8.26
N LEU A 150 18.42 -8.47 -7.26
CA LEU A 150 18.73 -8.13 -5.88
C LEU A 150 19.68 -9.15 -5.25
N GLY A 151 20.58 -8.68 -4.40
CA GLY A 151 21.53 -9.50 -3.65
C GLY A 151 21.17 -9.68 -2.17
N SER A 152 20.28 -8.86 -1.61
CA SER A 152 19.95 -8.92 -0.18
C SER A 152 18.54 -8.43 0.15
N LEU A 153 18.06 -8.81 1.34
CA LEU A 153 16.81 -8.30 1.91
C LEU A 153 16.83 -6.78 2.11
N ASP A 154 17.97 -6.20 2.51
CA ASP A 154 18.08 -4.75 2.69
C ASP A 154 17.88 -3.99 1.38
N GLN A 155 18.41 -4.52 0.27
CA GLN A 155 18.17 -3.95 -1.06
C GLN A 155 16.69 -4.05 -1.47
N LEU A 156 16.02 -5.16 -1.14
CA LEU A 156 14.57 -5.30 -1.35
C LEU A 156 13.78 -4.27 -0.54
N ILE A 157 14.11 -4.08 0.73
CA ILE A 157 13.44 -3.09 1.60
C ILE A 157 13.68 -1.68 1.07
N ALA A 158 14.90 -1.34 0.65
CA ALA A 158 15.21 -0.04 0.07
C ALA A 158 14.38 0.23 -1.20
N LEU A 159 14.35 -0.73 -2.14
CA LEU A 159 13.55 -0.64 -3.36
C LEU A 159 12.06 -0.50 -3.04
N MET A 160 11.55 -1.26 -2.07
CA MET A 160 10.15 -1.17 -1.66
C MET A 160 9.79 0.21 -1.09
N ARG A 161 10.67 0.82 -0.29
CA ARG A 161 10.44 2.18 0.24
C ARG A 161 10.33 3.20 -0.88
N GLU A 162 11.23 3.15 -1.87
CA GLU A 162 11.20 4.02 -3.03
C GLU A 162 9.90 3.85 -3.82
N ARG A 163 9.53 2.61 -4.13
CA ARG A 163 8.33 2.31 -4.94
C ARG A 163 7.03 2.65 -4.22
N LEU A 164 6.98 2.47 -2.90
CA LEU A 164 5.84 2.89 -2.08
C LEU A 164 5.69 4.41 -2.08
N ALA A 165 6.78 5.17 -1.92
CA ALA A 165 6.72 6.63 -1.97
C ALA A 165 6.20 7.12 -3.33
N LEU A 166 6.72 6.57 -4.45
CA LEU A 166 6.24 6.89 -5.79
C LEU A 166 4.76 6.56 -5.97
N TRP A 167 4.29 5.43 -5.42
CA TRP A 167 2.88 5.05 -5.50
C TRP A 167 1.98 5.95 -4.66
N ASP A 168 2.38 6.27 -3.43
CA ASP A 168 1.65 7.15 -2.53
C ASP A 168 1.56 8.58 -3.11
N GLU A 169 2.62 9.06 -3.75
CA GLU A 169 2.65 10.32 -4.51
C GLU A 169 1.83 10.27 -5.82
N GLY A 170 1.33 9.10 -6.23
CA GLY A 170 0.56 8.95 -7.48
C GLY A 170 1.40 9.04 -8.75
N ARG A 171 2.69 8.74 -8.68
CA ARG A 171 3.67 8.84 -9.78
C ARG A 171 3.94 7.51 -10.49
N LEU A 172 3.31 6.42 -10.04
CA LEU A 172 3.35 5.14 -10.74
C LEU A 172 2.15 5.00 -11.65
N GLU A 173 2.40 4.49 -12.86
CA GLU A 173 1.35 4.14 -13.79
C GLU A 173 0.74 2.77 -13.45
N PRO A 174 -0.60 2.62 -13.54
CA PRO A 174 -1.23 1.33 -13.35
C PRO A 174 -0.86 0.38 -14.49
N LEU A 175 -0.82 -0.91 -14.18
CA LEU A 175 -0.74 -1.95 -15.18
C LEU A 175 -1.96 -1.86 -16.11
N PRO A 176 -1.77 -2.04 -17.43
CA PRO A 176 -2.88 -2.00 -18.36
C PRO A 176 -3.90 -3.07 -17.98
N ALA A 177 -5.16 -2.68 -17.89
CA ALA A 177 -6.25 -3.64 -17.80
C ALA A 177 -6.15 -4.57 -19.01
N ALA A 178 -6.26 -5.88 -18.80
CA ALA A 178 -6.39 -6.79 -19.93
C ALA A 178 -7.61 -6.36 -20.74
N VAL A 179 -7.35 -5.86 -21.95
CA VAL A 179 -8.42 -5.48 -22.88
C VAL A 179 -9.18 -6.77 -23.19
N SER A 180 -10.39 -6.90 -22.67
CA SER A 180 -11.31 -7.97 -23.06
C SER A 180 -11.70 -7.75 -24.51
N GLY A 181 -10.83 -8.14 -25.43
CA GLY A 181 -11.13 -8.19 -26.84
C GLY A 181 -12.12 -9.32 -27.08
N SER A 182 -13.41 -8.98 -27.17
CA SER A 182 -14.36 -9.80 -27.91
C SER A 182 -13.94 -9.75 -29.38
N VAL A 183 -13.05 -10.65 -29.78
CA VAL A 183 -12.85 -10.98 -31.19
C VAL A 183 -14.14 -11.62 -31.64
N GLY A 184 -15.01 -10.83 -32.27
CA GLY A 184 -16.13 -11.34 -33.05
C GLY A 184 -15.55 -12.25 -34.13
N VAL A 185 -15.76 -13.55 -33.98
CA VAL A 185 -15.44 -14.53 -35.02
C VAL A 185 -16.43 -14.28 -36.16
N PRO A 186 -15.99 -13.93 -37.39
CA PRO A 186 -16.89 -13.98 -38.53
C PRO A 186 -17.25 -15.44 -38.79
N HIS A 187 -18.54 -15.75 -38.67
CA HIS A 187 -19.08 -17.05 -39.05
C HIS A 187 -19.13 -17.12 -40.59
N PRO A 188 -18.71 -18.24 -41.20
CA PRO A 188 -18.77 -18.43 -42.64
C PRO A 188 -20.21 -18.52 -43.16
#